data_AF-T0Z7J9-F1
#
_entry.id   AF-T0Z7J9-F1
#
_cell.length_a   1.000
_cell.length_b   1.000
_cell.length_c   1.000
_cell.angle_alpha   90.00
_cell.angle_beta   90.00
_cell.angle_gamma   90.00
#
_symmetry.space_group_name_H-M   'P 1'
#
loop_
_entity.id
_entity.type
_entity.pdbx_description
1 polymer ?
#
loop_
_entity_poly.entity_id
_entity_poly.type
_entity_poly.pdbx_seq_one_letter_code
_entity_poly.pdbx_strand_id
1 'polypeptide(L)'
;FAGYATGKDQRALSAIVGEEALSDVDRIYLRIADRFERRFVNQGYEEDRSIDTTLDIGWEVLSELPERELKRIKPEFIQKYRKAPPPATG
;
A
#
# COMPACT_ATOMS: atom_id res chain seq x y z
N PHE A 1 -8.04 -3.56 0.21
CA PHE A 1 -9.08 -2.51 0.35
C PHE A 1 -8.80 -1.54 1.49
N ALA A 2 -8.74 -1.96 2.76
CA ALA A 2 -8.63 -1.05 3.91
C ALA A 2 -7.51 0.00 3.81
N GLY A 3 -6.27 -0.43 3.51
CA GLY A 3 -5.15 0.53 3.39
C GLY A 3 -5.29 1.53 2.24
N TYR A 4 -5.88 1.13 1.12
CA TYR A 4 -6.15 2.03 0.00
C TYR A 4 -7.22 3.08 0.37
N ALA A 5 -8.31 2.66 1.01
CA ALA A 5 -9.35 3.57 1.47
C ALA A 5 -8.81 4.61 2.46
N THR A 6 -8.06 4.17 3.46
CA THR A 6 -7.39 5.09 4.40
C THR A 6 -6.45 6.05 3.67
N GLY A 7 -5.64 5.58 2.72
CA GLY A 7 -4.76 6.46 1.94
C GLY A 7 -5.51 7.49 1.09
N LYS A 8 -6.70 7.17 0.57
CA LYS A 8 -7.56 8.17 -0.10
C LYS A 8 -8.07 9.24 0.87
N ASP A 9 -8.47 8.84 2.08
CA ASP A 9 -8.90 9.79 3.11
C ASP A 9 -7.74 10.70 3.53
N GLN A 10 -6.53 10.15 3.69
CA GLN A 10 -5.33 10.94 3.98
C GLN A 10 -4.97 11.90 2.84
N ARG A 11 -5.21 11.51 1.57
CA ARG A 11 -4.98 12.38 0.40
C ARG A 11 -5.95 13.56 0.38
N ALA A 12 -7.19 13.33 0.76
CA ALA A 12 -8.16 14.41 0.91
C ALA A 12 -7.77 15.34 2.06
N LEU A 13 -7.32 14.79 3.20
CA LEU A 13 -6.85 15.57 4.34
C LEU A 13 -5.61 16.39 3.99
N SER A 14 -4.60 15.81 3.35
CA SER A 14 -3.35 16.50 2.99
C SER A 14 -3.59 17.69 2.05
N ALA A 15 -4.57 17.59 1.15
CA ALA A 15 -4.95 18.70 0.28
C ALA A 15 -5.54 19.91 1.04
N ILE A 16 -6.00 19.71 2.29
CA ILE A 16 -6.57 20.74 3.15
C ILE A 16 -5.51 21.31 4.10
N VAL A 17 -4.72 20.44 4.75
CA VAL A 17 -3.83 20.82 5.86
C VAL A 17 -2.32 20.76 5.55
N GLY A 18 -1.94 20.32 4.35
CA GLY A 18 -0.55 20.04 3.97
C GLY A 18 -0.09 18.64 4.34
N GLU A 19 0.86 18.07 3.58
CA GLU A 19 1.41 16.73 3.85
C GLU A 19 2.35 16.73 5.08
N GLU A 20 2.96 17.88 5.38
CA GLU A 20 3.78 18.08 6.57
C GLU A 20 2.98 17.92 7.87
N ALA A 21 1.67 18.16 7.86
CA ALA A 21 0.79 18.01 9.01
C ALA A 21 0.38 16.56 9.29
N LEU A 22 0.68 15.62 8.38
CA LEU A 22 0.35 14.21 8.54
C LEU A 22 1.33 13.48 9.45
N SER A 23 0.83 12.49 10.18
CA SER A 23 1.67 11.56 10.93
C SER A 23 2.52 10.70 9.97
N ASP A 24 3.61 10.12 10.47
CA ASP A 24 4.45 9.23 9.66
C ASP A 24 3.66 8.04 9.10
N VAL A 25 2.71 7.52 9.86
CA VAL A 25 1.83 6.42 9.43
C VAL A 25 0.87 6.89 8.34
N ASP A 26 0.31 8.09 8.44
CA ASP A 26 -0.59 8.64 7.43
C ASP A 26 0.15 8.91 6.11
N ARG A 27 1.40 9.38 6.17
CA ARG A 27 2.26 9.49 4.98
C ARG A 27 2.56 8.13 4.35
N ILE A 28 2.70 7.07 5.14
CA ILE A 28 2.79 5.71 4.59
C ILE A 28 1.48 5.35 3.86
N TYR A 29 0.32 5.59 4.49
CA TYR A 29 -1.00 5.35 3.86
C TYR A 29 -1.17 6.12 2.53
N LEU A 30 -0.68 7.35 2.43
CA LEU A 30 -0.63 8.09 1.17
C LEU A 30 0.21 7.37 0.10
N ARG A 31 1.45 6.98 0.44
CA ARG A 31 2.35 6.31 -0.50
C ARG A 31 1.81 4.97 -0.97
N ILE A 32 1.25 4.16 -0.07
CA ILE A 32 0.66 2.89 -0.49
C ILE A 32 -0.56 3.09 -1.38
N ALA A 33 -1.33 4.18 -1.22
CA ALA A 33 -2.44 4.45 -2.13
C ALA A 33 -1.97 4.82 -3.55
N ASP A 34 -0.94 5.67 -3.66
CA ASP A 34 -0.32 5.97 -4.97
C ASP A 34 0.33 4.73 -5.58
N ARG A 35 1.09 3.95 -4.79
CA ARG A 35 1.70 2.70 -5.27
C ARG A 35 0.65 1.68 -5.69
N PHE A 36 -0.46 1.55 -4.94
CA PHE A 36 -1.57 0.67 -5.31
C PHE A 36 -2.16 1.05 -6.67
N GLU A 37 -2.42 2.34 -6.90
CA GLU A 37 -2.93 2.84 -8.19
C GLU A 37 -1.94 2.55 -9.33
N ARG A 38 -0.64 2.81 -9.12
CA ARG A 38 0.40 2.67 -10.15
C ARG A 38 0.85 1.24 -10.43
N ARG A 39 0.81 0.35 -9.44
CA ARG A 39 1.39 -1.00 -9.54
C ARG A 39 0.36 -2.10 -9.54
N PHE A 40 -0.69 -1.96 -8.73
CA PHE A 40 -1.71 -2.99 -8.60
C PHE A 40 -2.84 -2.77 -9.61
N VAL A 41 -3.37 -1.54 -9.68
CA VAL A 41 -4.49 -1.21 -10.57
C VAL A 41 -4.04 -0.99 -12.01
N ASN A 42 -2.96 -0.23 -12.21
CA ASN A 42 -2.43 0.01 -13.54
C ASN A 42 -1.80 -1.28 -14.10
N GLN A 43 -2.41 -1.81 -15.15
CA GLN A 43 -2.01 -3.00 -15.87
C GLN A 43 -1.99 -2.64 -17.36
N GLY A 44 -0.94 -3.07 -18.06
CA GLY A 44 -0.82 -2.84 -19.50
C GLY A 44 -1.97 -3.48 -20.28
N TYR A 45 -2.28 -2.95 -21.46
CA TYR A 45 -3.38 -3.46 -22.30
C TYR A 45 -3.21 -4.95 -22.65
N GLU A 46 -1.98 -5.40 -22.86
CA GLU A 46 -1.64 -6.80 -23.19
C GLU A 46 -1.09 -7.57 -21.98
N GLU A 47 -1.09 -6.96 -20.81
CA GLU A 47 -0.58 -7.62 -19.61
C GLU A 47 -1.67 -8.57 -19.08
N ASP A 48 -1.33 -9.84 -18.90
CA ASP A 48 -2.17 -10.84 -18.25
C ASP A 48 -1.43 -11.35 -17.01
N ARG A 49 -1.94 -11.03 -15.83
CA ARG A 49 -1.29 -11.36 -14.55
C ARG A 49 -1.91 -12.62 -13.98
N SER A 50 -1.06 -13.57 -13.60
CA SER A 50 -1.51 -14.67 -12.76
C SER A 50 -1.98 -14.17 -11.40
N ILE A 51 -2.75 -14.99 -10.70
CA ILE A 51 -3.18 -14.68 -9.33
C ILE A 51 -1.97 -14.53 -8.39
N ASP A 52 -0.93 -15.34 -8.57
CA ASP A 52 0.29 -15.27 -7.76
C ASP A 52 1.02 -13.95 -7.98
N THR A 53 1.16 -13.49 -9.23
CA THR A 53 1.73 -12.18 -9.55
C THR A 53 0.91 -11.05 -8.93
N THR A 54 -0.41 -11.15 -8.99
CA THR A 54 -1.30 -10.14 -8.39
C THR A 54 -1.15 -10.08 -6.86
N LEU A 55 -1.09 -11.23 -6.20
CA LEU A 55 -0.88 -11.32 -4.76
C LEU A 55 0.51 -10.81 -4.36
N ASP A 56 1.52 -11.10 -5.18
CA ASP A 56 2.89 -10.63 -4.98
C ASP A 56 2.99 -9.11 -5.01
N ILE A 57 2.31 -8.45 -5.95
CA ILE A 57 2.22 -6.99 -6.02
C ILE A 57 1.46 -6.46 -4.79
N GLY A 58 0.38 -7.14 -4.39
CA GLY A 58 -0.38 -6.79 -3.19
C GLY A 58 0.50 -6.77 -1.93
N TRP A 59 1.33 -7.79 -1.73
CA TRP A 59 2.29 -7.84 -0.63
C TRP A 59 3.39 -6.80 -0.75
N GLU A 60 3.87 -6.53 -1.96
CA GLU A 60 4.86 -5.48 -2.23
C GLU A 60 4.33 -4.10 -1.80
N VAL A 61 3.07 -3.78 -2.15
CA VAL A 61 2.40 -2.54 -1.73
C VAL A 61 2.20 -2.49 -0.21
N LEU A 62 1.70 -3.57 0.39
CA LEU A 62 1.37 -3.59 1.82
C LEU A 62 2.59 -3.65 2.73
N SER A 63 3.74 -4.10 2.24
CA SER A 63 4.95 -4.30 3.03
C SER A 63 5.51 -3.01 3.66
N GLU A 64 5.18 -1.84 3.09
CA GLU A 64 5.52 -0.52 3.65
C GLU A 64 4.80 -0.21 4.96
N LEU A 65 3.62 -0.80 5.20
CA LEU A 65 2.87 -0.56 6.43
C LEU A 65 3.56 -1.23 7.64
N PRO A 66 3.60 -0.58 8.81
CA PRO A 66 3.96 -1.25 10.05
C PRO A 66 3.07 -2.48 10.30
N GLU A 67 3.60 -3.55 10.90
CA GLU A 67 2.84 -4.79 11.09
C GLU A 67 1.52 -4.58 11.85
N ARG A 68 1.54 -3.70 12.86
CA ARG A 68 0.36 -3.30 13.64
C ARG A 68 -0.78 -2.70 12.82
N GLU A 69 -0.50 -2.23 11.61
CA GLU A 69 -1.49 -1.68 10.68
C GLU A 69 -2.11 -2.75 9.77
N LEU A 70 -1.54 -3.96 9.68
CA LEU A 70 -2.06 -5.08 8.89
C LEU A 70 -3.21 -5.83 9.60
N LYS A 71 -4.15 -5.08 10.18
CA LYS A 71 -5.23 -5.55 11.07
C LYS A 71 -6.21 -6.55 10.46
N ARG A 72 -6.19 -6.71 9.13
CA ARG A 72 -7.10 -7.58 8.36
C ARG A 72 -6.41 -8.81 7.77
N ILE A 73 -5.14 -9.06 8.12
CA ILE A 73 -4.38 -10.21 7.67
C ILE A 73 -3.98 -11.00 8.89
N LYS A 74 -4.21 -12.32 8.87
CA LYS A 74 -3.85 -13.17 9.99
C LYS A 74 -2.32 -13.22 10.17
N PRO A 75 -1.80 -13.30 11.40
CA PRO A 75 -0.36 -13.33 11.67
C PRO A 75 0.38 -14.42 10.89
N GLU A 76 -0.20 -15.61 10.71
CA GLU A 76 0.44 -16.70 9.98
C GLU A 76 0.71 -16.36 8.50
N PHE A 77 -0.14 -15.52 7.89
CA PHE A 77 0.05 -15.08 6.51
C PHE A 77 1.05 -13.93 6.40
N ILE A 78 1.08 -13.05 7.41
CA ILE A 78 2.11 -12.00 7.50
C ILE A 78 3.49 -12.66 7.62
N GLN A 79 3.65 -13.60 8.54
CA GLN A 79 4.93 -14.29 8.75
C GLN A 79 5.39 -15.06 7.50
N LYS A 80 4.44 -15.68 6.77
CA LYS A 80 4.76 -16.52 5.62
C LYS A 80 5.02 -15.76 4.32
N TYR A 81 4.31 -14.65 4.08
CA TYR A 81 4.26 -14.01 2.77
C TYR A 81 4.71 -12.55 2.74
N ARG A 82 4.90 -11.91 3.90
CA ARG A 82 5.35 -10.51 3.93
C ARG A 82 6.75 -10.38 3.33
N LYS A 83 6.88 -9.45 2.39
CA LYS A 83 8.16 -9.07 1.76
C LYS A 83 8.82 -7.92 2.51
N ALA A 84 10.12 -7.73 2.29
CA ALA A 84 10.80 -6.52 2.73
C ALA A 84 10.14 -5.30 2.05
N PRO A 85 9.98 -4.17 2.77
CA PRO A 85 9.43 -2.96 2.17
C PRO A 85 10.31 -2.54 0.97
N PRO A 86 9.69 -2.15 -0.15
CA PRO A 86 10.43 -1.61 -1.28
C PRO A 86 11.20 -0.35 -0.85
N PRO A 87 12.33 -0.01 -1.50
CA PRO A 87 13.06 1.21 -1.19
C PRO A 87 12.10 2.41 -1.29
N ALA A 88 12.26 3.35 -0.35
CA ALA A 88 11.52 4.61 -0.40
C ALA A 88 11.85 5.29 -1.73
N THR A 89 10.85 5.40 -2.59
CA THR A 89 10.99 6.15 -3.84
C THR A 89 11.13 7.62 -3.46
N GLY A 90 12.30 8.20 -3.72
CA GLY A 90 12.57 9.63 -3.53
C GLY A 90 11.87 10.51 -4.55
#